data_AF-A0A4U9Y0A3-F1
#
_entry.id   AF-A0A4U9Y0A3-F1
#
_cell.length_a   1.000
_cell.length_b   1.000
_cell.length_c   1.000
_cell.angle_alpha   90.00
_cell.angle_beta   90.00
_cell.angle_gamma   90.00
#
_symmetry.space_group_name_H-M   'P 1'
#
loop_
_entity.id
_entity.type
_entity.pdbx_description
1 polymer ?
#
loop_
_entity_poly.entity_id
_entity_poly.type
_entity_poly.pdbx_seq_one_letter_code
_entity_poly.pdbx_strand_id
1 'polypeptide(L)'
;MSGLQAFLKQNKKGEETKDVLLPSFEEPVKIRVLSAREADLINDRCFVNKPGRNGRQERVFDGVKYNREICIASIVVPDLNDKELQDSYGTMGASELFGTMFNWGESALILEAVTELSGINQTFQDKVDEAKN
;
A
#
# COMPACT_ATOMS: atom_id res chain seq x y z
N MET A 1 21.06 30.71 2.50
CA MET A 1 21.09 29.85 1.30
C MET A 1 20.36 28.56 1.62
N SER A 2 19.19 28.30 1.04
CA SER A 2 18.60 26.95 1.02
C SER A 2 17.24 27.01 0.31
N GLY A 3 17.26 26.87 -1.02
CA GLY A 3 16.07 26.55 -1.80
C GLY A 3 16.21 25.14 -2.34
N LEU A 4 17.07 24.97 -3.35
CA LEU A 4 17.30 23.68 -4.01
C LEU A 4 17.92 22.60 -3.11
N GLN A 5 18.87 22.97 -2.24
CA GLN A 5 19.59 22.00 -1.40
C GLN A 5 18.65 21.18 -0.52
N ALA A 6 17.59 21.78 0.03
CA ALA A 6 16.61 21.08 0.87
C ALA A 6 15.86 19.95 0.15
N PHE A 7 15.77 19.99 -1.19
CA PHE A 7 15.05 18.99 -2.00
C PHE A 7 15.97 17.93 -2.60
N LEU A 8 17.28 17.99 -2.36
CA LEU A 8 18.21 16.97 -2.85
C LEU A 8 17.98 15.64 -2.13
N LYS A 9 18.22 14.52 -2.81
CA LYS A 9 17.96 13.17 -2.31
C LYS A 9 18.59 12.90 -0.93
N GLN A 10 19.83 13.37 -0.73
CA GLN A 10 20.56 13.22 0.53
C GLN A 10 19.93 13.99 1.70
N ASN A 11 19.10 14.99 1.42
CA ASN A 11 18.45 15.83 2.41
C ASN A 11 16.96 15.51 2.57
N LYS A 12 16.42 14.59 1.73
CA LYS A 12 15.05 14.09 1.88
C LYS A 12 14.99 13.19 3.12
N LYS A 13 13.98 13.40 3.97
CA LYS A 13 13.68 12.50 5.09
C LYS A 13 13.52 11.06 4.57
N GLY A 14 13.98 10.09 5.35
CA GLY A 14 13.93 8.66 5.01
C GLY A 14 12.51 8.14 4.81
N GLU A 15 12.40 6.90 4.33
CA GLU A 15 11.10 6.25 4.16
C GLU A 15 10.44 6.03 5.53
N GLU A 16 9.24 6.58 5.68
CA GLU A 16 8.43 6.40 6.88
C GLU A 16 7.85 4.98 6.89
N THR A 17 8.00 4.31 8.02
CA THR A 17 7.46 2.97 8.27
C THR A 17 6.57 3.00 9.50
N LYS A 18 5.56 2.11 9.52
CA LYS A 18 4.62 1.96 10.63
C LYS A 18 4.40 0.49 10.90
N ASP A 19 4.34 0.13 12.18
CA ASP A 19 3.98 -1.21 12.62
C ASP A 19 2.46 -1.28 12.83
N VAL A 20 1.82 -2.30 12.25
CA VAL A 20 0.38 -2.55 12.31
C VAL A 20 0.14 -3.83 13.09
N LEU A 21 -0.42 -3.71 14.28
CA LEU A 21 -0.79 -4.84 15.11
C LEU A 21 -2.09 -5.46 14.60
N LEU A 22 -2.05 -6.74 14.24
CA LEU A 22 -3.20 -7.49 13.76
C LEU A 22 -3.59 -8.57 14.78
N PRO A 23 -4.89 -8.88 14.94
CA PRO A 23 -5.33 -9.87 15.93
C PRO A 23 -4.81 -11.30 15.68
N SER A 24 -4.54 -11.68 14.43
CA SER A 24 -4.13 -13.04 14.09
C SER A 24 -2.64 -13.33 14.24
N PHE A 25 -1.82 -12.32 14.58
CA PHE A 25 -0.37 -12.45 14.65
C PHE A 25 0.20 -11.88 15.95
N GLU A 26 1.22 -12.55 16.50
CA GLU A 26 1.93 -12.05 17.69
C GLU A 26 2.89 -10.89 17.33
N GLU A 27 3.42 -10.90 16.11
CA GLU A 27 4.29 -9.85 15.58
C GLU A 27 3.52 -8.88 14.69
N PRO A 28 3.87 -7.57 14.72
CA PRO A 28 3.22 -6.58 13.87
C PRO A 28 3.62 -6.73 12.40
N VAL A 29 2.69 -6.39 11.51
CA VAL A 29 2.99 -6.20 10.09
C VAL A 29 3.61 -4.83 9.90
N LYS A 30 4.81 -4.77 9.34
CA LYS A 30 5.49 -3.51 9.03
C LYS A 30 5.11 -3.03 7.65
N ILE A 31 4.63 -1.80 7.56
CA ILE A 31 4.28 -1.14 6.30
C ILE A 31 5.17 0.09 6.05
N ARG A 32 5.25 0.50 4.79
CA ARG A 32 5.93 1.73 4.34
C ARG A 32 5.04 2.56 3.43
N VAL A 33 5.37 3.83 3.27
CA VAL A 33 4.78 4.68 2.23
C VAL A 33 5.32 4.29 0.86
N LEU A 34 4.43 4.18 -0.12
CA LEU A 34 4.81 3.99 -1.51
C LEU A 34 5.28 5.31 -2.13
N SER A 35 6.32 5.25 -2.96
CA SER A 35 6.65 6.38 -3.81
C SER A 35 5.52 6.64 -4.82
N ALA A 36 5.39 7.89 -5.27
CA ALA A 36 4.43 8.26 -6.32
C ALA A 36 4.55 7.36 -7.56
N ARG A 37 5.78 7.01 -7.96
CA ARG A 37 6.04 6.12 -9.08
C ARG A 37 5.48 4.70 -8.86
N GLU A 38 5.63 4.14 -7.66
CA GLU A 38 5.07 2.82 -7.35
C GLU A 38 3.54 2.85 -7.41
N ALA A 39 2.92 3.89 -6.81
CA ALA A 39 1.48 4.08 -6.84
C ALA A 39 0.94 4.24 -8.27
N ASP A 40 1.61 5.04 -9.12
CA ASP A 40 1.25 5.21 -10.54
C ASP A 40 1.32 3.89 -11.31
N LEU A 41 2.39 3.12 -11.11
CA LEU A 41 2.56 1.81 -11.75
C LEU A 41 1.49 0.80 -11.30
N ILE A 42 1.04 0.88 -10.05
CA ILE A 42 -0.08 0.07 -9.55
C ILE A 42 -1.39 0.54 -10.20
N ASN A 43 -1.65 1.85 -10.22
CA ASN A 43 -2.84 2.45 -10.81
C ASN A 43 -3.04 2.01 -12.26
N ASP A 44 -1.99 2.12 -13.08
CA ASP A 44 -2.02 1.75 -14.50
C ASP A 44 -2.42 0.28 -14.73
N ARG A 45 -1.98 -0.61 -13.84
CA ARG A 45 -2.25 -2.06 -13.88
C ARG A 45 -3.62 -2.44 -13.31
N CYS A 46 -4.34 -1.49 -12.70
CA CYS A 46 -5.65 -1.70 -12.10
C CYS A 46 -6.81 -1.31 -13.02
N PHE A 47 -6.56 -1.17 -14.32
CA PHE A 47 -7.63 -1.03 -15.30
C PHE A 47 -7.92 -2.36 -15.98
N VAL A 48 -9.20 -2.70 -16.09
CA VAL A 48 -9.68 -3.91 -16.76
C VAL A 48 -10.59 -3.52 -17.92
N ASN A 49 -10.49 -4.24 -19.03
CA ASN A 49 -11.39 -4.06 -20.16
C ASN A 49 -12.68 -4.83 -19.89
N LYS A 50 -13.81 -4.12 -19.82
CA LYS A 50 -15.14 -4.71 -19.68
C LYS A 50 -15.95 -4.51 -20.96
N PRO A 51 -16.87 -5.43 -21.30
CA PRO A 51 -17.79 -5.22 -22.41
C PRO A 51 -18.67 -4.01 -22.14
N GLY A 52 -18.50 -2.98 -22.96
CA GLY A 52 -19.34 -1.78 -22.97
C GLY A 52 -20.50 -1.91 -23.96
N ARG A 53 -21.23 -0.81 -24.15
CA ARG A 53 -22.39 -0.76 -25.06
C ARG A 53 -21.95 -1.05 -26.51
N ASN A 54 -22.74 -1.87 -27.21
CA ASN A 54 -22.52 -2.26 -28.60
C ASN A 54 -21.20 -3.03 -28.85
N GLY A 55 -20.69 -3.78 -27.87
CA GLY A 55 -19.50 -4.62 -28.03
C GLY A 55 -18.16 -3.87 -28.04
N ARG A 56 -18.16 -2.56 -27.76
CA ARG A 56 -16.93 -1.79 -27.54
C ARG A 56 -16.35 -2.16 -26.18
N GLN A 57 -15.05 -2.41 -26.12
CA GLN A 57 -14.35 -2.59 -24.84
C GLN A 57 -14.21 -1.23 -24.16
N GLU A 58 -14.61 -1.16 -22.89
CA GLU A 58 -14.45 0.02 -22.05
C GLU A 58 -13.40 -0.25 -20.98
N ARG A 59 -12.47 0.70 -20.81
CA ARG A 59 -11.42 0.62 -19.80
C ARG A 59 -12.00 1.09 -18.47
N VAL A 60 -12.22 0.16 -17.54
CA VAL A 60 -12.83 0.43 -16.23
C VAL A 60 -11.79 0.27 -15.14
N PHE A 61 -11.72 1.24 -14.23
CA PHE A 61 -10.86 1.17 -13.06
C PHE A 61 -11.39 0.13 -12.05
N ASP A 62 -10.50 -0.74 -11.58
CA ASP A 62 -10.78 -1.75 -10.57
C ASP A 62 -10.22 -1.29 -9.22
N GLY A 63 -11.07 -0.63 -8.43
CA GLY A 63 -10.68 -0.13 -7.10
C GLY A 63 -10.38 -1.25 -6.09
N VAL A 64 -10.99 -2.42 -6.24
CA VAL A 64 -10.71 -3.56 -5.36
C VAL A 64 -9.30 -4.08 -5.61
N LYS A 65 -8.95 -4.27 -6.89
CA LYS A 65 -7.59 -4.64 -7.28
C LYS A 65 -6.58 -3.58 -6.85
N TYR A 66 -6.88 -2.30 -7.07
CA TYR A 66 -5.99 -1.21 -6.67
C TYR A 66 -5.69 -1.22 -5.16
N ASN A 67 -6.72 -1.29 -4.32
CA ASN A 67 -6.53 -1.32 -2.87
C ASN A 67 -5.69 -2.51 -2.42
N ARG A 68 -5.92 -3.70 -3.02
CA ARG A 68 -5.15 -4.91 -2.69
C ARG A 68 -3.69 -4.77 -3.09
N GLU A 69 -3.40 -4.28 -4.30
CA GLU A 69 -2.03 -4.08 -4.79
C GLU A 69 -1.29 -3.01 -3.98
N ILE A 70 -1.99 -1.95 -3.55
CA ILE A 70 -1.44 -0.94 -2.63
C ILE A 70 -1.04 -1.58 -1.30
N CYS A 71 -1.89 -2.40 -0.68
CA CYS A 71 -1.54 -3.09 0.57
C CYS A 71 -0.32 -4.00 0.39
N ILE A 72 -0.33 -4.85 -0.64
CA ILE A 72 0.76 -5.80 -0.93
C ILE A 72 2.09 -5.06 -1.11
N ALA A 73 2.11 -4.01 -1.92
CA ALA A 73 3.35 -3.27 -2.19
C ALA A 73 3.87 -2.50 -0.95
N SER A 74 2.97 -2.16 -0.03
CA SER A 74 3.28 -1.38 1.17
C SER A 74 3.81 -2.25 2.31
N ILE A 75 3.55 -3.56 2.31
CA ILE A 75 4.06 -4.48 3.33
C ILE A 75 5.55 -4.74 3.11
N VAL A 76 6.34 -4.52 4.17
CA VAL A 76 7.79 -4.78 4.22
C VAL A 76 8.09 -6.01 5.07
N VAL A 77 7.36 -6.20 6.17
CA VAL A 77 7.45 -7.39 7.01
C VAL A 77 6.04 -7.88 7.30
N PRO A 78 5.73 -9.16 7.02
CA PRO A 78 6.61 -10.16 6.39
C PRO A 78 6.85 -9.88 4.90
N ASP A 79 7.92 -10.42 4.32
CA ASP A 79 8.10 -10.39 2.85
C ASP A 79 7.10 -11.36 2.21
N LEU A 80 6.09 -10.82 1.54
CA LEU A 80 5.06 -11.62 0.88
C LEU A 80 5.60 -12.42 -0.33
N ASN A 81 6.83 -12.18 -0.77
CA ASN A 81 7.52 -12.99 -1.77
C ASN A 81 8.43 -14.05 -1.16
N ASP A 82 8.50 -14.16 0.17
CA ASP A 82 9.27 -15.20 0.83
C ASP A 82 8.71 -16.59 0.49
N LYS A 83 9.61 -17.48 0.08
CA LYS A 83 9.23 -18.80 -0.41
C LYS A 83 8.73 -19.70 0.72
N GLU A 84 9.40 -19.69 1.86
CA GLU A 84 9.03 -20.53 3.00
C GLU A 84 7.65 -20.12 3.52
N LEU A 85 7.40 -18.82 3.58
CA LEU A 85 6.10 -18.28 3.92
C LEU A 85 5.02 -18.69 2.91
N GLN A 86 5.23 -18.49 1.60
CA GLN A 86 4.26 -18.88 0.58
C GLN A 86 3.97 -20.39 0.60
N ASP A 87 5.01 -21.22 0.74
CA ASP A 87 4.90 -22.67 0.83
C ASP A 87 4.09 -23.08 2.08
N SER A 88 4.27 -22.39 3.22
CA SER A 88 3.52 -22.67 4.45
C SER A 88 2.00 -22.43 4.32
N TYR A 89 1.61 -21.46 3.49
CA TYR A 89 0.21 -21.15 3.18
C TYR A 89 -0.31 -21.90 1.93
N GLY A 90 0.53 -22.65 1.22
CA GLY A 90 0.16 -23.34 -0.02
C GLY A 90 -0.22 -22.39 -1.15
N THR A 91 0.36 -21.19 -1.19
CA THR A 91 0.05 -20.14 -2.17
C THR A 91 1.24 -19.89 -3.08
N MET A 92 0.99 -19.27 -4.23
CA MET A 92 2.05 -18.84 -5.15
C MET A 92 1.86 -17.37 -5.50
N GLY A 93 2.82 -16.55 -5.09
CA GLY A 93 2.83 -15.11 -5.31
C GLY A 93 2.16 -14.31 -4.19
N ALA A 94 2.64 -13.08 -4.01
CA ALA A 94 2.24 -12.19 -2.93
C ALA A 94 0.74 -11.88 -2.91
N SER A 95 0.07 -11.84 -4.08
CA SER A 95 -1.37 -11.57 -4.12
C SER A 95 -2.18 -12.71 -3.52
N GLU A 96 -1.92 -13.95 -3.92
CA GLU A 96 -2.60 -15.12 -3.35
C GLU A 96 -2.30 -15.24 -1.86
N LEU A 97 -1.02 -15.12 -1.47
CA LEU A 97 -0.63 -15.14 -0.07
C LEU A 97 -1.37 -14.07 0.74
N PHE A 98 -1.44 -12.82 0.29
CA PHE A 98 -2.16 -11.76 0.99
C PHE A 98 -3.63 -12.11 1.23
N GLY A 99 -4.30 -12.71 0.23
CA GLY A 99 -5.71 -13.09 0.32
C GLY A 99 -5.97 -14.32 1.20
N THR A 100 -4.97 -15.17 1.40
CA THR A 100 -5.04 -16.35 2.27
C THR A 100 -4.60 -16.04 3.70
N MET A 101 -3.59 -15.18 3.86
CA MET A 101 -2.96 -14.86 5.13
C MET A 101 -3.79 -13.91 5.98
N PHE A 102 -4.36 -12.87 5.37
CA PHE A 102 -5.13 -11.85 6.08
C PHE A 102 -6.63 -12.05 5.89
N ASN A 103 -7.39 -11.95 6.97
CA ASN A 103 -8.84 -11.90 6.85
C ASN A 103 -9.31 -10.53 6.30
N TRP A 104 -10.60 -10.42 6.00
CA TRP A 104 -11.17 -9.19 5.42
C TRP A 104 -10.98 -7.95 6.32
N GLY A 105 -11.14 -8.11 7.64
CA GLY A 105 -10.97 -7.01 8.59
C GLY A 105 -9.50 -6.57 8.71
N GLU A 106 -8.58 -7.52 8.76
CA GLU A 106 -7.14 -7.24 8.78
C GLU A 106 -6.67 -6.55 7.50
N SER A 107 -7.16 -7.02 6.35
CA SER A 107 -6.90 -6.37 5.05
C SER A 107 -7.37 -4.92 5.04
N ALA A 108 -8.52 -4.63 5.66
CA ALA A 108 -9.05 -3.27 5.79
C ALA A 108 -8.21 -2.41 6.75
N LEU A 109 -7.77 -2.96 7.88
CA LEU A 109 -6.88 -2.28 8.84
C LEU A 109 -5.53 -1.92 8.20
N ILE A 110 -4.96 -2.83 7.40
CA ILE A 110 -3.73 -2.56 6.65
C ILE A 110 -3.95 -1.41 5.66
N LEU A 111 -5.05 -1.43 4.91
CA LEU A 111 -5.36 -0.38 3.93
C LEU A 111 -5.52 0.99 4.61
N GLU A 112 -6.22 1.03 5.75
CA GLU A 112 -6.39 2.23 6.57
C GLU A 112 -5.03 2.76 7.03
N ALA A 113 -4.20 1.90 7.64
CA ALA A 113 -2.88 2.26 8.13
C ALA A 113 -1.95 2.77 7.02
N VAL A 114 -1.99 2.17 5.82
CA VAL A 114 -1.24 2.63 4.64
C VAL A 114 -1.72 4.01 4.19
N THR A 115 -3.03 4.24 4.17
CA THR A 115 -3.63 5.51 3.72
C THR A 115 -3.33 6.65 4.69
N GLU A 116 -3.37 6.36 5.99
CA GLU A 116 -2.96 7.28 7.06
C GLU A 116 -1.48 7.62 6.97
N LEU A 117 -0.62 6.61 6.87
CA LEU A 117 0.83 6.80 6.78
C LEU A 117 1.22 7.59 5.52
N SER A 118 0.47 7.40 4.43
CA SER A 118 0.66 8.17 3.19
C SER A 118 0.13 9.62 3.30
N GLY A 119 -0.52 9.99 4.41
CA GLY A 119 -1.06 11.32 4.65
C GLY A 119 -2.20 11.70 3.70
N ILE A 120 -2.92 10.71 3.14
CA ILE A 120 -4.06 10.88 2.22
C ILE A 120 -5.35 11.18 2.99
N ASN A 121 -5.48 10.63 4.20
CA ASN A 121 -6.64 10.87 5.09
C ASN A 121 -6.47 12.05 6.05
N GLN A 122 -5.30 12.70 6.08
CA GLN A 122 -5.05 13.83 6.95
C GLN A 122 -5.56 15.13 6.30
N THR A 123 -6.41 15.87 7.00
CA THR A 123 -6.78 17.20 6.56
C THR A 123 -5.60 18.16 6.76
N PHE A 124 -5.57 19.27 6.02
CA PHE A 124 -4.50 20.27 6.13
C PHE A 124 -4.33 20.79 7.57
N GLN A 125 -5.40 20.79 8.37
CA GLN A 125 -5.40 21.20 9.76
C GLN A 125 -4.58 20.24 10.64
N ASP A 126 -4.77 18.92 10.45
CA ASP A 126 -4.10 17.88 11.23
C ASP A 126 -2.56 17.94 11.08
N LYS A 127 -2.08 18.24 9.86
CA LYS A 127 -0.64 18.38 9.57
C LYS A 127 0.00 19.63 10.18
N VAL A 128 -0.76 20.70 10.39
CA VAL A 128 -0.25 21.95 10.98
C VAL A 128 -0.07 21.83 12.48
N ASP A 129 -0.95 21.09 13.15
CA ASP A 129 -0.89 20.88 14.60
C ASP A 129 0.22 19.89 14.99
N GLU A 130 0.48 18.87 14.15
CA GLU A 130 1.59 17.93 14.35
C GLU A 130 2.98 18.59 14.14
N ALA A 131 3.11 19.52 13.18
CA ALA A 131 4.38 20.21 12.91
C ALA A 131 4.77 21.27 13.95
N LYS A 132 3.87 21.60 14.90
CA LYS A 132 4.10 22.58 15.97
C LYS A 132 4.50 21.96 17.31
N ASN A 133 4.38 20.64 17.45
CA ASN A 133 4.73 19.90 18.67
C ASN A 133 6.15 19.32 18.62
#